data_AF-A0A3R6Q1M5-F1
#
_entry.id   AF-A0A3R6Q1M5-F1
#
_cell.length_a   1.000
_cell.length_b   1.000
_cell.length_c   1.000
_cell.angle_alpha   90.00
_cell.angle_beta   90.00
_cell.angle_gamma   90.00
#
_symmetry.space_group_name_H-M   'P 1'
#
loop_
_entity.id
_entity.type
_entity.pdbx_description
1 polymer ?
#
loop_
_entity_poly.entity_id
_entity_poly.type
_entity_poly.pdbx_seq_one_letter_code
_entity_poly.pdbx_strand_id
1 'polypeptide(L)'
;MNRLTEITKRDIYELFRDGCTVEDLFHTENVQYPYYGRLEEIDFLERLYDLDNMKSIDSRHENAKGDIIRHTINNDDYPYCWVFEDDRFGLANGSDEMFLRFICEIFHPLVRDEKKQWGLFLEKVNNLIKEDGYELYIKEYISGREVYDYRFYGVDVADKMDKNAIRDLIDEFKSGLIAKASKKNWEVVVLELYTNIIIIV
;
A
#
# COMPACT_ATOMS: atom_id res chain seq x y z
N MET A 1 -4.31 16.02 -0.44
CA MET A 1 -2.97 16.62 -0.49
C MET A 1 -2.05 15.50 -0.94
N ASN A 2 -1.49 15.60 -2.14
CA ASN A 2 -0.51 14.62 -2.63
C ASN A 2 0.86 14.95 -2.03
N ARG A 3 1.47 13.98 -1.36
CA ARG A 3 2.81 14.04 -0.77
C ARG A 3 3.80 13.16 -1.52
N LEU A 4 3.31 12.13 -2.24
CA LEU A 4 4.19 11.31 -3.07
C LEU A 4 4.79 12.18 -4.17
N THR A 5 6.11 12.22 -4.21
CA THR A 5 6.84 12.94 -5.24
C THR A 5 6.87 12.14 -6.54
N GLU A 6 7.07 12.82 -7.67
CA GLU A 6 7.30 12.17 -8.96
C GLU A 6 8.54 11.26 -8.91
N ILE A 7 9.55 11.62 -8.11
CA ILE A 7 10.76 10.81 -7.89
C ILE A 7 10.40 9.47 -7.25
N THR A 8 9.65 9.49 -6.14
CA THR A 8 9.21 8.26 -5.45
C THR A 8 8.38 7.37 -6.36
N LYS A 9 7.44 7.94 -7.12
CA LYS A 9 6.62 7.18 -8.07
C LYS A 9 7.47 6.54 -9.17
N ARG A 10 8.43 7.30 -9.74
CA ARG A 10 9.37 6.78 -10.74
C ARG A 10 10.23 5.66 -10.17
N ASP A 11 10.82 5.85 -8.99
CA ASP A 11 11.72 4.86 -8.39
C ASP A 11 10.98 3.56 -8.07
N ILE A 12 9.71 3.62 -7.67
CA ILE A 12 8.86 2.43 -7.49
C ILE A 12 8.53 1.77 -8.83
N TYR A 13 8.22 2.54 -9.87
CA TYR A 13 8.02 2.01 -11.21
C TYR A 13 9.27 1.28 -11.72
N GLU A 14 10.45 1.90 -11.61
CA GLU A 14 11.73 1.31 -12.01
C GLU A 14 12.05 0.05 -11.20
N LEU A 15 11.74 0.04 -9.89
CA LEU A 15 11.87 -1.15 -9.05
C LEU A 15 11.06 -2.33 -9.61
N PHE A 16 9.79 -2.12 -9.99
CA PHE A 16 8.97 -3.20 -10.55
C PHE A 16 9.34 -3.58 -11.98
N ARG A 17 9.79 -2.60 -12.80
CA ARG A 17 10.19 -2.81 -14.20
C ARG A 17 11.52 -3.56 -14.32
N ASP A 18 12.54 -3.10 -13.58
CA ASP A 18 13.92 -3.53 -13.73
C ASP A 18 14.34 -4.55 -12.65
N GLY A 19 13.52 -4.69 -11.61
CA GLY A 19 13.84 -5.47 -10.42
C GLY A 19 14.83 -4.75 -9.51
N CYS A 20 15.46 -5.51 -8.61
CA CYS A 20 16.51 -4.99 -7.75
C CYS A 20 17.67 -5.95 -7.65
N THR A 21 18.88 -5.40 -7.55
CA THR A 21 20.08 -6.19 -7.29
C THR A 21 20.15 -6.57 -5.82
N VAL A 22 20.36 -7.86 -5.56
CA VAL A 22 20.67 -8.43 -4.25
C VAL A 22 22.09 -8.95 -4.31
N GLU A 23 22.92 -8.47 -3.39
CA GLU A 23 24.31 -8.90 -3.24
C GLU A 23 24.47 -9.64 -1.92
N ASP A 24 25.03 -10.85 -1.99
CA ASP A 24 25.51 -11.59 -0.84
C ASP A 24 27.01 -11.91 -1.04
N LEU A 25 27.66 -12.47 -0.01
CA LEU A 25 29.10 -12.74 0.07
C LEU A 25 29.70 -13.49 -1.14
N PHE A 26 28.88 -14.17 -1.92
CA PHE A 26 29.32 -15.02 -3.03
C PHE A 26 28.65 -14.73 -4.38
N HIS A 27 27.54 -13.97 -4.40
CA HIS A 27 26.74 -13.79 -5.62
C HIS A 27 26.04 -12.43 -5.65
N THR A 28 25.96 -11.86 -6.84
CA THR A 28 25.10 -10.72 -7.18
C THR A 28 24.02 -11.23 -8.11
N GLU A 29 22.76 -11.12 -7.70
CA GLU A 29 21.60 -11.51 -8.50
C GLU A 29 20.65 -10.32 -8.71
N ASN A 30 20.07 -10.22 -9.91
CA ASN A 30 18.95 -9.32 -10.14
C ASN A 30 17.66 -10.10 -9.84
N VAL A 31 16.92 -9.64 -8.85
CA VAL A 31 15.64 -10.20 -8.44
C VAL A 31 14.53 -9.39 -9.06
N GLN A 32 13.63 -10.06 -9.77
CA GLN A 32 12.42 -9.45 -10.31
C GLN A 32 11.18 -9.94 -9.56
N TYR A 33 10.20 -9.05 -9.43
CA TYR A 33 8.91 -9.40 -8.86
C TYR A 33 7.80 -8.72 -9.66
N PRO A 34 6.89 -9.49 -10.30
CA PRO A 34 5.80 -8.91 -11.06
C PRO A 34 4.80 -8.22 -10.14
N TYR A 35 4.34 -7.03 -10.52
CA TYR A 35 3.38 -6.26 -9.73
C TYR A 35 2.01 -6.97 -9.62
N TYR A 36 1.66 -7.82 -10.58
CA TYR A 36 0.46 -8.67 -10.53
C TYR A 36 0.68 -9.99 -9.75
N GLY A 37 1.88 -10.20 -9.19
CA GLY A 37 2.21 -11.33 -8.32
C GLY A 37 2.01 -12.69 -8.97
N ARG A 38 1.05 -13.48 -8.46
CA ARG A 38 0.70 -14.83 -8.93
C ARG A 38 -0.49 -14.88 -9.89
N LEU A 39 -1.15 -13.74 -10.11
CA LEU A 39 -2.30 -13.65 -11.01
C LEU A 39 -1.83 -13.37 -12.44
N GLU A 40 -2.74 -13.46 -13.39
CA GLU A 40 -2.54 -12.82 -14.70
C GLU A 40 -2.74 -11.30 -14.56
N GLU A 41 -2.09 -10.52 -15.42
CA GLU A 41 -2.08 -9.05 -15.31
C GLU A 41 -3.50 -8.46 -15.36
N ILE A 42 -4.38 -9.00 -16.20
CA ILE A 42 -5.79 -8.57 -16.27
C ILE A 42 -6.55 -8.91 -15.00
N ASP A 43 -6.40 -10.13 -14.49
CA ASP A 43 -7.09 -10.55 -13.27
C ASP A 43 -6.67 -9.67 -12.08
N PHE A 44 -5.41 -9.22 -12.04
CA PHE A 44 -4.95 -8.26 -11.06
C PHE A 44 -5.62 -6.89 -11.23
N LEU A 45 -5.65 -6.34 -12.46
CA LEU A 45 -6.24 -5.02 -12.71
C LEU A 45 -7.75 -4.98 -12.40
N GLU A 46 -8.49 -6.06 -12.69
CA GLU A 46 -9.93 -6.17 -12.38
C GLU A 46 -10.24 -6.17 -10.87
N ARG A 47 -9.24 -6.38 -10.01
CA ARG A 47 -9.42 -6.23 -8.55
C ARG A 47 -9.48 -4.78 -8.11
N LEU A 48 -8.95 -3.87 -8.91
CA LEU A 48 -8.85 -2.44 -8.60
C LEU A 48 -9.77 -1.58 -9.45
N TYR A 49 -10.02 -2.00 -10.69
CA TYR A 49 -10.63 -1.18 -11.72
C TYR A 49 -11.75 -1.92 -12.45
N ASP A 50 -12.82 -1.19 -12.77
CA ASP A 50 -13.91 -1.68 -13.61
C ASP A 50 -13.53 -1.52 -15.09
N LEU A 51 -12.71 -2.44 -15.60
CA LEU A 51 -12.16 -2.38 -16.96
C LEU A 51 -13.23 -2.46 -18.05
N ASP A 52 -14.40 -3.02 -17.75
CA ASP A 52 -15.52 -3.14 -18.67
C ASP A 52 -16.22 -1.79 -18.89
N ASN A 53 -16.20 -0.90 -17.90
CA ASN A 53 -16.76 0.46 -17.98
C ASN A 53 -15.72 1.57 -18.21
N MET A 54 -14.42 1.24 -18.16
CA MET A 54 -13.35 2.18 -18.49
C MET A 54 -13.22 2.38 -20.00
N LYS A 55 -12.96 3.63 -20.40
CA LYS A 55 -12.75 3.98 -21.80
C LYS A 55 -11.45 3.35 -22.34
N SER A 56 -11.50 2.80 -23.54
CA SER A 56 -10.31 2.37 -24.28
C SER A 56 -9.47 3.55 -24.78
N ILE A 57 -8.15 3.36 -24.87
CA ILE A 57 -7.25 4.28 -25.59
C ILE A 57 -7.25 3.95 -27.09
N ASP A 58 -7.45 2.69 -27.46
CA ASP A 58 -7.69 2.27 -28.83
C ASP A 58 -9.18 2.32 -29.20
N SER A 59 -9.57 3.34 -29.97
CA SER A 59 -10.93 3.53 -30.49
C SER A 59 -11.55 2.32 -31.23
N ARG A 60 -10.76 1.31 -31.63
CA ARG A 60 -11.24 0.05 -32.21
C ARG A 60 -11.91 -0.86 -31.19
N HIS A 61 -11.71 -0.62 -29.91
CA HIS A 61 -12.23 -1.40 -28.79
C HIS A 61 -13.28 -0.61 -28.00
N GLU A 62 -14.30 -1.33 -27.53
CA GLU A 62 -15.43 -0.74 -26.80
C GLU A 62 -15.02 -0.26 -25.40
N ASN A 63 -14.13 -1.00 -24.73
CA ASN A 63 -13.71 -0.74 -23.37
C ASN A 63 -12.21 -1.04 -23.15
N ALA A 64 -11.70 -0.61 -22.00
CA ALA A 64 -10.29 -0.81 -21.62
C ALA A 64 -9.92 -2.29 -21.55
N LYS A 65 -10.83 -3.17 -21.10
CA LYS A 65 -10.56 -4.62 -21.04
C LYS A 65 -10.20 -5.21 -22.41
N GLY A 66 -11.03 -4.97 -23.43
CA GLY A 66 -10.80 -5.51 -24.78
C GLY A 66 -9.53 -4.98 -25.43
N ASP A 67 -9.23 -3.71 -25.18
CA ASP A 67 -8.00 -3.02 -25.59
C ASP A 67 -6.76 -3.64 -24.95
N ILE A 68 -6.76 -3.78 -23.62
CA ILE A 68 -5.65 -4.37 -22.86
C ILE A 68 -5.42 -5.82 -23.31
N ILE A 69 -6.46 -6.66 -23.40
CA ILE A 69 -6.31 -8.05 -23.92
C ILE A 69 -5.67 -8.07 -25.30
N ARG A 70 -6.08 -7.14 -26.18
CA ARG A 70 -5.54 -7.08 -27.54
C ARG A 70 -4.04 -6.80 -27.52
N HIS A 71 -3.62 -5.84 -26.71
CA HIS A 71 -2.24 -5.37 -26.70
C HIS A 71 -1.30 -6.24 -25.86
N THR A 72 -1.73 -6.73 -24.70
CA THR A 72 -0.88 -7.49 -23.78
C THR A 72 -0.87 -9.00 -24.05
N ILE A 73 -1.94 -9.57 -24.62
CA ILE A 73 -2.05 -11.03 -24.83
C ILE A 73 -1.97 -11.40 -26.31
N ASN A 74 -2.73 -10.71 -27.17
CA ASN A 74 -2.85 -11.11 -28.58
C ASN A 74 -1.71 -10.56 -29.45
N ASN A 75 -1.27 -9.33 -29.20
CA ASN A 75 -0.21 -8.68 -29.97
C ASN A 75 1.14 -8.69 -29.25
N ASP A 76 1.14 -8.69 -27.90
CA ASP A 76 2.35 -8.56 -27.06
C ASP A 76 3.19 -7.33 -27.43
N ASP A 77 2.53 -6.18 -27.60
CA ASP A 77 3.13 -4.92 -28.08
C ASP A 77 3.17 -3.80 -27.02
N TYR A 78 2.67 -4.07 -25.80
CA TYR A 78 2.83 -3.17 -24.66
C TYR A 78 4.14 -3.45 -23.92
N PRO A 79 4.86 -2.40 -23.48
CA PRO A 79 6.05 -2.58 -22.65
C PRO A 79 5.67 -3.20 -21.30
N TYR A 80 6.59 -3.95 -20.71
CA TYR A 80 6.40 -4.43 -19.34
C TYR A 80 6.25 -3.23 -18.37
N CYS A 81 5.35 -3.36 -17.39
CA CYS A 81 4.94 -2.28 -16.48
C CYS A 81 4.26 -1.06 -17.14
N TRP A 82 3.73 -1.19 -18.36
CA TRP A 82 2.97 -0.14 -19.07
C TRP A 82 1.89 0.53 -18.20
N VAL A 83 1.25 -0.22 -17.28
CA VAL A 83 0.18 0.29 -16.41
C VAL A 83 0.61 1.52 -15.57
N PHE A 84 1.89 1.59 -15.18
CA PHE A 84 2.42 2.71 -14.38
C PHE A 84 2.42 4.03 -15.15
N GLU A 85 2.47 3.95 -16.48
CA GLU A 85 2.56 5.09 -17.38
C GLU A 85 1.23 5.37 -18.10
N ASP A 86 0.25 4.46 -18.00
CA ASP A 86 -1.06 4.62 -18.61
C ASP A 86 -1.99 5.49 -17.75
N ASP A 87 -2.37 6.64 -18.30
CA ASP A 87 -3.18 7.66 -17.63
C ASP A 87 -4.55 7.15 -17.13
N ARG A 88 -5.10 6.07 -17.71
CA ARG A 88 -6.37 5.48 -17.25
C ARG A 88 -6.31 5.02 -15.80
N PHE A 89 -5.14 4.61 -15.32
CA PHE A 89 -4.94 4.07 -13.99
C PHE A 89 -4.49 5.11 -12.96
N GLY A 90 -4.09 6.30 -13.43
CA GLY A 90 -3.72 7.43 -12.59
C GLY A 90 -2.50 7.19 -11.69
N LEU A 91 -1.62 6.25 -12.04
CA LEU A 91 -0.45 5.93 -11.21
C LEU A 91 0.59 7.06 -11.28
N ALA A 92 0.95 7.49 -12.50
CA ALA A 92 1.82 8.64 -12.70
C ALA A 92 1.17 9.96 -12.24
N ASN A 93 0.01 10.30 -12.83
CA ASN A 93 -0.58 11.64 -12.75
C ASN A 93 -1.78 11.79 -11.79
N GLY A 94 -2.22 10.70 -11.15
CA GLY A 94 -3.37 10.69 -10.25
C GLY A 94 -3.03 10.98 -8.78
N SER A 95 -3.99 10.71 -7.89
CA SER A 95 -3.84 10.95 -6.46
C SER A 95 -2.93 9.93 -5.79
N ASP A 96 -2.36 10.31 -4.64
CA ASP A 96 -1.61 9.36 -3.80
C ASP A 96 -2.45 8.15 -3.40
N GLU A 97 -3.75 8.34 -3.15
CA GLU A 97 -4.67 7.25 -2.81
C GLU A 97 -4.75 6.22 -3.93
N MET A 98 -4.87 6.65 -5.19
CA MET A 98 -4.89 5.73 -6.33
C MET A 98 -3.59 4.92 -6.40
N PHE A 99 -2.45 5.59 -6.26
CA PHE A 99 -1.14 4.96 -6.27
C PHE A 99 -0.96 3.98 -5.10
N LEU A 100 -1.22 4.41 -3.87
CA LEU A 100 -1.02 3.60 -2.67
C LEU A 100 -2.00 2.42 -2.61
N ARG A 101 -3.25 2.57 -3.07
CA ARG A 101 -4.18 1.43 -3.22
C ARG A 101 -3.66 0.39 -4.20
N PHE A 102 -3.12 0.83 -5.33
CA PHE A 102 -2.49 -0.06 -6.30
C PHE A 102 -1.32 -0.82 -5.66
N ILE A 103 -0.42 -0.12 -4.96
CA ILE A 103 0.71 -0.72 -4.24
C ILE A 103 0.25 -1.72 -3.17
N CYS A 104 -0.75 -1.40 -2.36
CA CYS A 104 -1.29 -2.32 -1.36
C CYS A 104 -1.82 -3.61 -2.00
N GLU A 105 -2.45 -3.51 -3.17
CA GLU A 105 -3.01 -4.66 -3.87
C GLU A 105 -1.93 -5.61 -4.40
N ILE A 106 -0.78 -5.09 -4.85
CA ILE A 106 0.40 -5.92 -5.23
C ILE A 106 0.77 -6.89 -4.10
N PHE A 107 0.68 -6.42 -2.85
CA PHE A 107 1.05 -7.16 -1.66
C PHE A 107 -0.13 -7.83 -0.95
N HIS A 108 -1.34 -7.79 -1.53
CA HIS A 108 -2.50 -8.47 -0.98
C HIS A 108 -2.28 -10.00 -1.01
N PRO A 109 -2.65 -10.78 0.02
CA PRO A 109 -2.36 -12.22 0.11
C PRO A 109 -3.01 -13.10 -0.98
N LEU A 110 -3.98 -12.56 -1.74
CA LEU A 110 -4.52 -13.22 -2.94
C LEU A 110 -3.69 -12.97 -4.20
N VAL A 111 -2.94 -11.87 -4.23
CA VAL A 111 -2.14 -11.40 -5.37
C VAL A 111 -0.69 -11.81 -5.21
N ARG A 112 -0.09 -11.61 -4.03
CA ARG A 112 1.34 -11.88 -3.84
C ARG A 112 1.68 -13.36 -4.01
N ASP A 113 2.86 -13.63 -4.57
CA ASP A 113 3.38 -14.99 -4.70
C ASP A 113 4.31 -15.32 -3.53
N GLU A 114 3.82 -16.11 -2.59
CA GLU A 114 4.57 -16.56 -1.40
C GLU A 114 5.84 -17.38 -1.75
N LYS A 115 6.00 -17.82 -3.01
CA LYS A 115 7.21 -18.51 -3.48
C LYS A 115 8.29 -17.56 -4.02
N LYS A 116 7.99 -16.27 -4.14
CA LYS A 116 8.90 -15.23 -4.64
C LYS A 116 9.25 -14.23 -3.54
N GLN A 117 10.22 -13.36 -3.81
CA GLN A 117 10.74 -12.36 -2.86
C GLN A 117 9.82 -11.13 -2.72
N TRP A 118 8.50 -11.34 -2.51
CA TRP A 118 7.54 -10.24 -2.37
C TRP A 118 7.86 -9.32 -1.17
N GLY A 119 8.36 -9.90 -0.07
CA GLY A 119 8.72 -9.15 1.14
C GLY A 119 9.88 -8.17 0.92
N LEU A 120 10.84 -8.52 0.06
CA LEU A 120 11.94 -7.63 -0.34
C LEU A 120 11.41 -6.40 -1.09
N PHE A 121 10.47 -6.61 -2.01
CA PHE A 121 9.84 -5.52 -2.76
C PHE A 121 8.96 -4.66 -1.86
N LEU A 122 8.20 -5.27 -0.95
CA LEU A 122 7.42 -4.54 0.05
C LEU A 122 8.32 -3.63 0.88
N GLU A 123 9.44 -4.13 1.39
CA GLU A 123 10.37 -3.34 2.19
C GLU A 123 10.93 -2.16 1.39
N LYS A 124 11.41 -2.40 0.17
CA LYS A 124 11.95 -1.34 -0.70
C LYS A 124 10.91 -0.27 -1.02
N VAL A 125 9.70 -0.67 -1.39
CA VAL A 125 8.60 0.27 -1.63
C VAL A 125 8.26 1.06 -0.37
N ASN A 126 8.17 0.39 0.79
CA ASN A 126 7.86 1.04 2.06
C ASN A 126 8.94 2.07 2.45
N ASN A 127 10.21 1.76 2.20
CA ASN A 127 11.32 2.71 2.44
C ASN A 127 11.23 3.95 1.54
N LEU A 128 10.84 3.78 0.27
CA LEU A 128 10.66 4.90 -0.66
C LEU A 128 9.51 5.82 -0.23
N ILE A 129 8.33 5.27 0.08
CA ILE A 129 7.16 6.10 0.43
C ILE A 129 7.26 6.75 1.83
N LYS A 130 8.12 6.22 2.71
CA LYS A 130 8.40 6.79 4.04
C LYS A 130 9.01 8.17 3.98
N GLU A 131 9.90 8.42 3.02
CA GLU A 131 10.50 9.74 2.79
C GLU A 131 9.42 10.78 2.43
N ASP A 132 8.32 10.36 1.81
CA ASP A 132 7.17 11.19 1.47
C ASP A 132 6.07 11.21 2.57
N GLY A 133 6.36 10.59 3.72
CA GLY A 133 5.49 10.60 4.89
C GLY A 133 4.29 9.65 4.80
N TYR A 134 4.45 8.52 4.13
CA TYR A 134 3.54 7.37 4.18
C TYR A 134 4.24 6.11 4.66
N GLU A 135 3.49 5.16 5.19
CA GLU A 135 3.97 3.79 5.38
C GLU A 135 2.87 2.79 5.04
N LEU A 136 3.29 1.60 4.60
CA LEU A 136 2.46 0.41 4.55
C LEU A 136 2.49 -0.26 5.92
N TYR A 137 1.32 -0.44 6.53
CA TYR A 137 1.16 -1.09 7.82
C TYR A 137 0.24 -2.31 7.68
N ILE A 138 0.39 -3.28 8.59
CA ILE A 138 -0.51 -4.42 8.64
C ILE A 138 -1.85 -3.94 9.19
N LYS A 139 -2.87 -3.94 8.33
CA LYS A 139 -4.25 -3.57 8.69
C LYS A 139 -4.97 -4.70 9.38
N GLU A 140 -4.85 -5.90 8.82
CA GLU A 140 -5.55 -7.09 9.29
C GLU A 140 -4.84 -8.37 8.82
N TYR A 141 -5.43 -9.51 9.16
CA TYR A 141 -4.96 -10.81 8.73
C TYR A 141 -6.08 -11.61 8.07
N ILE A 142 -5.80 -12.21 6.91
CA ILE A 142 -6.68 -13.17 6.25
C ILE A 142 -6.01 -14.52 6.27
N SER A 143 -6.62 -15.50 6.95
CA SER A 143 -6.06 -16.86 7.09
C SER A 143 -4.62 -16.88 7.60
N GLY A 144 -4.29 -15.97 8.54
CA GLY A 144 -2.95 -15.83 9.12
C GLY A 144 -1.93 -15.10 8.24
N ARG A 145 -2.34 -14.52 7.10
CA ARG A 145 -1.47 -13.70 6.24
C ARG A 145 -1.80 -12.23 6.38
N GLU A 146 -0.76 -11.40 6.38
CA GLU A 146 -0.84 -9.96 6.51
C GLU A 146 -1.55 -9.33 5.30
N VAL A 147 -2.51 -8.45 5.58
CA VAL A 147 -3.09 -7.53 4.61
C VAL A 147 -2.57 -6.14 4.93
N TYR A 148 -1.94 -5.50 3.95
CA TYR A 148 -1.38 -4.17 4.10
C TYR A 148 -2.36 -3.09 3.66
N ASP A 149 -2.33 -1.97 4.37
CA ASP A 149 -2.95 -0.70 3.96
C ASP A 149 -1.94 0.42 4.19
N TYR A 150 -2.22 1.63 3.72
CA TYR A 150 -1.33 2.77 3.89
C TYR A 150 -1.84 3.73 4.97
N ARG A 151 -0.92 4.41 5.64
CA ARG A 151 -1.22 5.51 6.55
C ARG A 151 -0.12 6.56 6.48
N PHE A 152 -0.35 7.70 7.11
CA PHE A 152 0.70 8.69 7.26
C PHE A 152 1.79 8.20 8.21
N TYR A 153 3.04 8.37 7.79
CA TYR A 153 4.24 8.07 8.56
C TYR A 153 4.88 9.35 9.08
N GLY A 154 5.40 9.33 10.31
CA GLY A 154 6.08 10.47 10.92
C GLY A 154 5.21 11.72 11.10
N VAL A 155 3.90 11.63 10.89
CA VAL A 155 2.96 12.69 11.22
C VAL A 155 2.51 12.44 12.63
N ASP A 156 2.90 13.33 13.55
CA ASP A 156 2.33 13.34 14.88
C ASP A 156 0.81 13.44 14.70
N VAL A 157 0.04 12.48 15.19
CA VAL A 157 -1.43 12.47 15.04
C VAL A 157 -2.01 13.79 15.58
N ALA A 158 -1.27 14.41 16.51
CA ALA A 158 -1.50 15.73 17.06
C ALA A 158 -1.44 16.90 16.05
N ASP A 159 -0.70 16.79 14.95
CA ASP A 159 -0.56 17.86 13.96
C ASP A 159 -1.75 17.91 12.98
N LYS A 160 -2.53 16.83 12.87
CA LYS A 160 -3.71 16.74 12.00
C LYS A 160 -5.04 16.79 12.75
N MET A 161 -5.06 16.37 14.01
CA MET A 161 -6.25 16.54 14.84
C MET A 161 -6.33 18.01 15.28
N ASP A 162 -7.50 18.61 15.15
CA ASP A 162 -7.75 19.90 15.77
C ASP A 162 -7.40 19.84 17.26
N LYS A 163 -6.78 20.89 17.80
CA LYS A 163 -6.36 20.93 19.22
C LYS A 163 -7.51 20.59 20.18
N ASN A 164 -8.74 20.92 19.82
CA ASN A 164 -9.90 20.58 20.64
C ASN A 164 -10.25 19.09 20.53
N ALA A 165 -10.17 18.49 19.34
CA ALA A 165 -10.40 17.05 19.16
C ALA A 165 -9.40 16.19 19.96
N ILE A 166 -8.13 16.61 20.03
CA ILE A 166 -7.13 15.95 20.89
C ILE A 166 -7.50 16.08 22.37
N ARG A 167 -7.93 17.28 22.76
CA ARG A 167 -8.33 17.56 24.15
C ARG A 167 -9.55 16.73 24.56
N ASP A 168 -10.54 16.64 23.69
CA ASP A 168 -11.76 15.86 23.91
C ASP A 168 -11.43 14.37 24.06
N LEU A 169 -10.55 13.84 23.22
CA LEU A 169 -10.10 12.44 23.30
C LEU A 169 -9.36 12.17 24.63
N ILE A 170 -8.50 13.09 25.06
CA ILE A 170 -7.77 12.99 26.33
C ILE A 170 -8.76 13.04 27.51
N ASP A 171 -9.75 13.92 27.46
CA ASP A 171 -10.74 14.08 28.53
C ASP A 171 -11.70 12.89 28.61
N GLU A 172 -12.08 12.30 27.47
CA GLU A 172 -12.86 11.06 27.41
C GLU A 172 -12.07 9.88 27.99
N PHE A 173 -10.80 9.73 27.60
CA PHE A 173 -9.92 8.69 28.14
C PHE A 173 -9.73 8.83 29.65
N LYS A 174 -9.44 10.04 30.15
CA LYS A 174 -9.32 10.32 31.60
C LYS A 174 -10.62 10.00 32.34
N SER A 175 -11.76 10.39 31.78
CA SER A 175 -13.06 10.14 32.38
C SER A 175 -13.35 8.64 32.48
N GLY A 176 -13.00 7.87 31.44
CA GLY A 176 -13.09 6.41 31.45
C GLY A 176 -12.21 5.76 32.53
N LEU A 177 -10.97 6.23 32.68
CA LEU A 177 -10.06 5.75 33.74
C LEU A 177 -10.59 6.08 35.14
N ILE A 178 -11.09 7.29 35.36
CA ILE A 178 -11.66 7.73 36.64
C ILE A 178 -12.92 6.92 36.98
N ALA A 179 -13.78 6.66 36.00
CA ALA A 179 -14.98 5.85 36.16
C ALA A 179 -14.67 4.37 36.51
N LYS A 180 -13.57 3.82 35.98
CA LYS A 180 -13.09 2.47 36.35
C LYS A 180 -12.42 2.45 37.73
N ALA A 181 -11.62 3.47 38.06
CA ALA A 181 -10.95 3.58 39.36
C ALA A 181 -11.95 3.75 40.52
N SER A 182 -13.03 4.50 40.30
CA SER A 182 -14.10 4.67 41.29
C SER A 182 -14.91 3.38 41.54
N LYS A 183 -14.91 2.44 40.59
CA LYS A 183 -15.47 1.08 40.75
C LYS A 183 -14.54 0.09 41.50
N LYS A 184 -13.48 0.58 42.17
CA LYS A 184 -12.56 -0.21 43.04
C LYS A 184 -11.71 -1.28 42.33
N ASN A 185 -11.53 -1.24 41.01
CA ASN A 185 -10.61 -2.15 40.29
C ASN A 185 -9.30 -1.47 39.91
N TRP A 186 -8.52 -1.07 40.91
CA TRP A 186 -7.23 -0.38 40.72
C TRP A 186 -6.22 -1.23 39.93
N GLU A 187 -6.26 -2.55 40.07
CA GLU A 187 -5.37 -3.48 39.37
C GLU A 187 -5.60 -3.50 37.85
N VAL A 188 -6.85 -3.36 37.39
CA VAL A 188 -7.20 -3.32 35.96
C VAL A 188 -6.74 -2.02 35.32
N VAL A 189 -6.86 -0.89 36.03
CA VAL A 189 -6.43 0.44 35.57
C VAL A 189 -4.91 0.48 35.40
N VAL A 190 -4.16 -0.10 36.34
CA VAL A 190 -2.69 -0.15 36.28
C VAL A 190 -2.22 -1.04 35.12
N LEU A 191 -2.81 -2.21 34.90
CA LEU A 191 -2.44 -3.11 33.80
C LEU A 191 -2.69 -2.49 32.41
N GLU A 192 -3.82 -1.80 32.20
CA GLU A 192 -4.11 -1.11 30.93
C GLU A 192 -3.14 0.07 30.67
N LEU A 193 -2.76 0.82 31.71
CA LEU A 193 -1.78 1.91 31.58
C LEU A 193 -0.39 1.40 31.18
N TYR A 194 0.06 0.30 31.79
CA TYR A 194 1.33 -0.33 31.41
C TYR A 194 1.31 -0.91 29.99
N THR A 195 0.17 -1.47 29.56
CA THR A 195 0.05 -2.06 28.21
C THR A 195 0.02 -0.98 27.14
N ASN A 196 -0.67 0.14 27.36
CA ASN A 196 -0.80 1.22 26.38
C ASN A 196 0.45 2.12 26.30
N ILE A 197 1.22 2.28 27.39
CA ILE A 197 2.49 3.03 27.35
C ILE A 197 3.56 2.27 26.57
N ILE A 198 3.57 0.94 26.61
CA ILE A 198 4.52 0.10 25.84
C ILE A 198 4.22 0.12 24.32
N ILE A 199 3.00 0.45 23.91
CA ILE A 199 2.61 0.50 22.49
C ILE A 199 2.98 1.85 21.83
N ILE A 200 3.32 2.87 22.61
CA ILE A 200 3.57 4.25 22.14
C ILE A 200 5.06 4.63 22.19
N VAL A 201 5.94 3.82 22.81
CA VAL A 201 7.40 4.05 22.88
C VAL A 201 8.15 3.07 21.99
#